data_AF-A0AAV4M3N7-F1
#
_entry.id   AF-A0AAV4M3N7-F1
#
_cell.length_a   1.000
_cell.length_b   1.000
_cell.length_c   1.000
_cell.angle_alpha   90.00
_cell.angle_beta   90.00
_cell.angle_gamma   90.00
#
_symmetry.space_group_name_H-M   'P 1'
#
loop_
_entity.id
_entity.type
_entity.pdbx_description
1 polymer ?
#
loop_
_entity_poly.entity_id
_entity_poly.type
_entity_poly.pdbx_seq_one_letter_code
_entity_poly.pdbx_strand_id
1 'polypeptide(L)'
;MNVVVKIEIGHNAIEKDRPTKEGYTHTWSVFVRGLNGSSIEHFIEKVVFHLHDSFPKPKRVIKAPPYMVSESGYAGFLMPIDVYFRTKEEPKKVSYNYDLYLAVGENVNNFRLEKLTFQNPVEDFRKKLLLAGGDYVEAARKKKRKVIF
;
A
#
# COMPACT_ATOMS: atom_id res chain seq x y z
N MET A 1 -12.14 -8.74 20.14
CA MET A 1 -12.74 -7.70 19.27
C MET A 1 -11.86 -7.52 18.04
N ASN A 2 -12.46 -7.28 16.88
CA ASN A 2 -11.71 -7.01 15.66
C ASN A 2 -11.28 -5.54 15.63
N VAL A 3 -10.16 -5.25 14.98
CA VAL A 3 -9.70 -3.89 14.70
C VAL A 3 -9.59 -3.70 13.20
N VAL A 4 -10.12 -2.57 12.72
CA VAL A 4 -10.02 -2.16 11.32
C VAL A 4 -9.10 -0.96 11.23
N VAL A 5 -8.15 -0.99 10.31
CA VAL A 5 -7.35 0.19 9.95
C VAL A 5 -7.44 0.39 8.44
N LYS A 6 -7.21 1.61 7.99
CA LYS A 6 -7.25 1.98 6.58
C LYS A 6 -5.93 2.58 6.14
N ILE A 7 -5.47 2.21 4.96
CA ILE A 7 -4.29 2.78 4.30
C ILE A 7 -4.64 3.19 2.88
N GLU A 8 -3.88 4.13 2.33
CA GLU A 8 -3.94 4.49 0.91
C GLU A 8 -2.73 3.92 0.19
N ILE A 9 -2.97 3.35 -1.00
CA ILE A 9 -1.94 2.98 -1.96
C ILE A 9 -2.20 3.81 -3.21
N GLY A 10 -1.19 4.57 -3.64
CA GLY A 10 -1.37 5.52 -4.72
C GLY A 10 -0.10 5.77 -5.51
N HIS A 11 -0.24 6.46 -6.63
CA HIS A 11 0.87 7.03 -7.36
C HIS A 11 0.51 8.37 -8.00
N ASN A 12 1.54 9.18 -8.19
CA ASN A 12 1.52 10.33 -9.07
C ASN A 12 2.42 10.06 -10.27
N ALA A 13 2.05 10.54 -11.46
CA ALA A 13 2.91 10.53 -12.63
C ALA A 13 2.76 11.82 -13.43
N ILE A 14 3.87 12.31 -13.97
CA ILE A 14 3.95 13.56 -14.72
C ILE A 14 4.73 13.27 -16.00
N GLU A 15 4.12 13.60 -17.14
CA GLU A 15 4.80 13.58 -18.43
C GLU A 15 5.88 14.67 -18.46
N LYS A 16 7.06 14.32 -18.97
CA LYS A 16 8.17 15.26 -19.15
C LYS A 16 8.01 16.01 -20.46
N ASP A 17 8.38 17.29 -20.48
CA ASP A 17 8.43 18.08 -21.72
C ASP A 17 9.31 17.44 -22.81
N ARG A 18 10.37 16.73 -22.39
CA ARG A 18 11.27 15.98 -23.27
C ARG A 18 11.70 14.67 -22.61
N PRO A 19 11.81 13.58 -23.39
CA PRO A 19 12.35 12.32 -22.87
C PRO A 19 13.79 12.48 -22.36
N THR A 20 14.18 11.65 -21.38
CA THR A 20 15.58 11.56 -20.94
C THR A 20 16.47 10.92 -22.02
N LYS A 21 17.79 10.89 -21.82
CA LYS A 21 18.72 10.22 -22.75
C LYS A 21 18.42 8.73 -22.90
N GLU A 22 17.90 8.12 -21.83
CA GLU A 22 17.47 6.73 -21.76
C GLU A 22 16.07 6.51 -22.37
N GLY A 23 15.39 7.57 -22.83
CA GLY A 23 14.06 7.50 -23.43
C GLY A 23 12.91 7.55 -22.42
N TYR A 24 13.14 7.87 -21.14
CA TYR A 24 12.06 7.95 -20.15
C TYR A 24 11.19 9.17 -20.41
N THR A 25 9.88 8.95 -20.54
CA THR A 25 8.89 9.99 -20.87
C THR A 25 8.19 10.56 -19.64
N HIS A 26 8.18 9.85 -18.51
CA HIS A 26 7.49 10.27 -17.29
C HIS A 26 8.42 10.25 -16.08
N THR A 27 8.12 11.10 -15.09
CA THR A 27 8.49 10.87 -13.69
C THR A 27 7.27 10.37 -12.95
N TRP A 28 7.48 9.43 -12.01
CA TRP A 28 6.38 8.92 -11.19
C TRP A 28 6.83 8.71 -9.75
N SER A 29 5.86 8.66 -8.84
CA SER A 29 6.07 8.37 -7.41
C SER A 29 4.93 7.51 -6.89
N VAL A 30 5.23 6.29 -6.46
CA VAL A 30 4.28 5.34 -5.86
C VAL A 30 4.45 5.31 -4.35
N PHE A 31 3.35 5.24 -3.59
CA PHE A 31 3.37 5.36 -2.15
C PHE A 31 2.35 4.46 -1.43
N VAL A 32 2.65 4.20 -0.16
CA VAL A 32 1.70 3.70 0.85
C VAL A 32 1.66 4.69 2.02
N ARG A 33 0.48 5.15 2.41
CA ARG A 33 0.33 6.14 3.50
C ARG A 33 -0.95 5.94 4.32
N GLY A 34 -1.01 6.58 5.49
CA GLY A 34 -2.19 6.59 6.34
C GLY A 34 -3.23 7.59 5.83
N LEU A 35 -4.49 7.35 6.19
CA LEU A 35 -5.55 8.34 5.98
C LEU A 35 -5.28 9.60 6.78
N ASN A 36 -5.50 10.77 6.17
CA ASN A 36 -5.44 12.08 6.83
C ASN A 36 -4.16 12.30 7.67
N GLY A 37 -3.03 11.75 7.24
CA GLY A 37 -1.74 11.87 7.94
C GLY A 37 -1.58 10.93 9.15
N SER A 38 -2.41 9.90 9.28
CA SER A 38 -2.30 8.90 10.34
C SER A 38 -0.94 8.18 10.31
N SER A 39 -0.33 8.04 11.50
CA SER A 39 1.00 7.44 11.70
C SER A 39 0.98 5.91 11.57
N ILE A 40 0.91 5.41 10.34
CA ILE A 40 0.89 3.97 10.05
C ILE A 40 2.20 3.25 10.42
N GLU A 41 3.29 3.98 10.62
CA GLU A 41 4.58 3.46 11.09
C GLU A 41 4.47 2.74 12.45
N HIS A 42 3.42 3.04 13.24
CA HIS A 42 3.15 2.32 14.49
C HIS A 42 2.92 0.83 14.27
N PHE A 43 2.23 0.43 13.19
CA PHE A 43 1.92 -0.97 12.92
C PHE A 43 2.59 -1.51 11.65
N ILE A 44 3.18 -0.67 10.79
CA ILE A 44 3.92 -1.08 9.60
C ILE A 44 5.43 -1.10 9.90
N GLU A 45 6.05 -2.25 9.67
CA GLU A 45 7.50 -2.45 9.81
C GLU A 45 8.24 -1.90 8.59
N LYS A 46 7.77 -2.25 7.40
CA LYS A 46 8.35 -1.86 6.12
C LYS A 46 7.37 -2.08 4.98
N VAL A 47 7.59 -1.38 3.89
CA VAL A 47 6.92 -1.60 2.61
C VAL A 47 7.97 -2.03 1.59
N VAL A 48 7.65 -3.05 0.80
CA VAL A 48 8.50 -3.50 -0.31
C VAL A 48 7.76 -3.28 -1.62
N PHE A 49 8.33 -2.43 -2.47
CA PHE A 49 7.86 -2.20 -3.83
C PHE A 49 8.70 -3.07 -4.77
N HIS A 50 8.03 -3.92 -5.55
CA HIS A 50 8.66 -4.77 -6.54
C HIS A 50 8.49 -4.13 -7.92
N LEU A 51 9.47 -3.33 -8.32
CA LEU A 51 9.50 -2.68 -9.63
C LEU A 51 9.72 -3.72 -10.73
N HIS A 52 9.45 -3.35 -11.98
CA HIS A 52 9.77 -4.18 -13.14
C HIS A 52 11.28 -4.47 -13.23
N ASP A 53 11.67 -5.63 -13.75
CA ASP A 53 13.07 -6.11 -13.77
C ASP A 53 14.02 -5.24 -14.61
N SER A 54 13.49 -4.36 -15.46
CA SER A 54 14.28 -3.36 -16.19
C SER A 54 14.89 -2.29 -15.27
N PHE A 55 14.38 -2.12 -14.05
CA PHE A 55 14.92 -1.15 -13.10
C PHE A 55 16.12 -1.72 -12.34
N PRO A 56 17.19 -0.94 -12.11
CA PRO A 56 18.27 -1.38 -11.24
C PRO A 56 17.74 -1.55 -9.81
N LYS A 57 18.09 -2.69 -9.20
CA LYS A 57 17.64 -3.07 -7.85
C LYS A 57 16.10 -2.97 -7.74
N PRO A 58 15.34 -3.81 -8.48
CA PRO A 58 13.90 -3.64 -8.63
C PRO A 58 13.13 -3.85 -7.31
N LYS A 59 13.70 -4.60 -6.36
CA LYS A 59 13.16 -4.75 -5.01
C LYS A 59 13.55 -3.57 -4.12
N ARG A 60 12.65 -2.62 -3.91
CA ARG A 60 12.86 -1.42 -3.08
C ARG A 60 12.23 -1.62 -1.70
N VAL A 61 13.04 -1.58 -0.65
CA VAL A 61 12.59 -1.81 0.74
C VAL A 61 12.64 -0.50 1.53
N ILE A 62 11.48 -0.02 1.95
CA ILE A 62 11.35 1.23 2.72
C ILE A 62 10.91 0.90 4.14
N LYS A 63 11.75 1.20 5.13
CA LYS A 63 11.55 0.81 6.55
C LYS A 63 10.96 1.92 7.43
N ALA A 64 10.87 3.14 6.92
CA ALA A 64 10.36 4.31 7.63
C ALA A 64 9.59 5.22 6.66
N PRO A 65 8.60 6.00 7.14
CA PRO A 65 7.90 6.94 6.30
C PRO A 65 8.84 8.05 5.78
N PRO A 66 8.56 8.63 4.60
CA PRO A 66 7.48 8.27 3.68
C PRO A 66 7.75 6.92 2.99
N TYR A 67 6.77 6.02 3.00
CA TYR A 67 6.86 4.73 2.29
C TYR A 67 6.59 4.96 0.81
N MET A 68 7.61 5.44 0.09
CA MET A 68 7.47 5.91 -1.29
C MET A 68 8.71 5.56 -2.13
N VAL A 69 8.49 5.36 -3.43
CA VAL A 69 9.56 5.24 -4.43
C VAL A 69 9.26 6.20 -5.57
N SER A 70 10.27 6.96 -5.99
CA SER A 70 10.20 7.87 -7.14
C SER A 70 11.21 7.45 -8.19
N GLU A 71 10.80 7.44 -9.46
CA GLU A 71 11.60 6.99 -10.59
C GLU A 71 11.19 7.70 -11.88
N SER A 72 11.94 7.48 -12.96
CA SER A 72 11.51 7.80 -14.33
C SER A 72 11.29 6.54 -15.15
N GLY A 73 10.32 6.57 -16.06
CA GLY A 73 9.99 5.43 -16.91
C GLY A 73 9.27 5.84 -18.18
N TYR A 74 9.11 4.90 -19.11
CA TYR A 74 8.40 5.10 -20.38
C TYR A 74 7.07 4.34 -20.46
N ALA A 75 6.83 3.38 -19.56
CA ALA A 75 5.64 2.55 -19.54
C ALA A 75 5.17 2.25 -18.11
N GLY A 76 3.87 2.03 -17.98
CA GLY A 76 3.26 1.49 -16.77
C GLY A 76 3.47 -0.01 -16.62
N PHE A 77 3.17 -0.55 -15.44
CA PHE A 77 3.27 -1.97 -15.13
C PHE A 77 2.50 -2.33 -13.84
N LEU A 78 2.19 -3.62 -13.69
CA LEU A 78 1.69 -4.16 -12.42
C LEU A 78 2.84 -4.30 -11.43
N MET A 79 2.75 -3.56 -10.33
CA MET A 79 3.72 -3.54 -9.25
C MET A 79 3.19 -4.32 -8.03
N PRO A 80 3.79 -5.47 -7.68
CA PRO A 80 3.57 -6.07 -6.38
C PRO A 80 4.07 -5.15 -5.27
N ILE A 81 3.26 -4.95 -4.23
CA ILE A 81 3.58 -4.15 -3.04
C ILE A 81 3.29 -5.01 -1.81
N ASP A 82 4.33 -5.31 -1.04
CA ASP A 82 4.21 -6.00 0.24
C ASP A 82 4.24 -4.99 1.39
N VAL A 83 3.23 -5.00 2.25
CA VAL A 83 3.19 -4.22 3.50
C VAL A 83 3.40 -5.18 4.67
N TYR A 84 4.55 -5.08 5.33
CA TYR A 84 4.90 -5.92 6.50
C TYR A 84 4.48 -5.23 7.79
N PHE A 85 3.91 -5.99 8.72
CA PHE A 85 3.38 -5.49 9.98
C PHE A 85 4.36 -5.70 11.14
N ARG A 86 4.35 -4.80 12.13
CA ARG A 86 5.12 -4.91 13.39
C ARG A 86 4.46 -5.87 14.39
N THR A 87 4.23 -7.10 13.93
CA THR A 87 3.62 -8.19 14.70
C THR A 87 4.51 -9.43 14.67
N LYS A 88 4.39 -10.26 15.71
CA LYS A 88 5.04 -11.59 15.75
C LYS A 88 4.12 -12.68 15.20
N GLU A 89 2.82 -12.43 15.12
CA GLU A 89 1.78 -13.38 14.70
C GLU A 89 1.48 -13.28 13.21
N GLU A 90 0.86 -14.32 12.66
CA GLU A 90 0.37 -14.29 11.28
C GLU A 90 -0.97 -13.53 11.17
N PRO A 91 -1.24 -12.83 10.05
CA PRO A 91 -0.32 -12.65 8.91
C PRO A 91 0.77 -11.61 9.21
N LYS A 92 2.03 -11.89 8.83
CA LYS A 92 3.13 -10.90 8.95
C LYS A 92 3.11 -9.81 7.89
N LYS A 93 2.39 -10.01 6.80
CA LYS A 93 2.26 -9.06 5.71
C LYS A 93 0.94 -9.19 4.98
N VAL A 94 0.63 -8.18 4.18
CA VAL A 94 -0.35 -8.22 3.10
C VAL A 94 0.34 -7.86 1.79
N SER A 95 -0.11 -8.45 0.69
CA SER A 95 0.42 -8.20 -0.66
C SER A 95 -0.66 -7.63 -1.56
N TYR A 96 -0.31 -6.61 -2.33
CA TYR A 96 -1.18 -5.96 -3.30
C TYR A 96 -0.53 -6.01 -4.68
N ASN A 97 -1.32 -6.26 -5.73
CA ASN A 97 -0.91 -5.93 -7.09
C ASN A 97 -1.49 -4.55 -7.41
N TYR A 98 -0.60 -3.59 -7.63
CA TYR A 98 -0.95 -2.19 -7.90
C TYR A 98 -0.65 -1.87 -9.36
N ASP A 99 -1.63 -1.32 -10.07
CA ASP A 99 -1.46 -0.91 -11.46
C ASP A 99 -0.89 0.52 -11.50
N LEU A 100 0.40 0.63 -11.84
CA LEU A 100 1.06 1.90 -12.09
C LEU A 100 0.93 2.17 -13.58
N TYR A 101 0.05 3.10 -13.95
CA TYR A 101 -0.13 3.53 -15.33
C TYR A 101 0.44 4.93 -15.54
N LEU A 102 0.68 5.28 -16.80
CA LEU A 102 1.16 6.59 -17.21
C LEU A 102 0.15 7.17 -18.21
N ALA A 103 -0.08 8.48 -18.18
CA ALA A 103 -1.03 9.17 -19.05
C ALA A 103 -0.32 10.27 -19.83
N VAL A 104 -0.63 10.37 -21.12
CA VAL A 104 -0.08 11.41 -22.01
C VAL A 104 -1.00 12.62 -21.99
N GLY A 105 -0.43 13.81 -21.85
CA GLY A 105 -1.15 15.08 -21.83
C GLY A 105 -1.84 15.43 -20.51
N GLU A 106 -1.76 14.57 -19.48
CA GLU A 106 -2.34 14.83 -18.17
C GLU A 106 -1.49 14.26 -17.02
N ASN A 107 -1.53 14.92 -15.87
CA ASN A 107 -0.89 14.41 -14.66
C ASN A 107 -1.76 13.32 -14.04
N VAL A 108 -1.15 12.19 -13.71
CA VAL A 108 -1.81 11.14 -12.92
C VAL A 108 -1.69 11.49 -11.44
N ASN A 109 -2.82 11.45 -10.73
CA ASN A 109 -2.88 11.42 -9.28
C ASN A 109 -3.97 10.41 -8.91
N ASN A 110 -3.56 9.16 -8.68
CA ASN A 110 -4.47 8.05 -8.45
C ASN A 110 -4.15 7.38 -7.10
N PHE A 111 -5.19 7.01 -6.36
CA PHE A 111 -5.03 6.21 -5.15
C PHE A 111 -6.27 5.35 -4.90
N ARG A 112 -6.08 4.26 -4.16
CA ARG A 112 -7.17 3.42 -3.65
C ARG A 112 -7.05 3.25 -2.14
N LEU A 113 -8.22 3.17 -1.51
CA LEU A 113 -8.34 2.95 -0.09
C LEU A 113 -8.39 1.45 0.21
N GLU A 114 -7.46 0.98 1.04
CA GLU A 114 -7.41 -0.41 1.48
C GLU A 114 -7.83 -0.53 2.94
N LYS A 115 -8.75 -1.45 3.21
CA LYS A 115 -9.26 -1.74 4.55
C LYS A 115 -8.64 -3.04 5.08
N LEU A 116 -7.79 -2.92 6.09
CA LEU A 116 -7.20 -4.05 6.79
C LEU A 116 -8.04 -4.39 8.03
N THR A 117 -8.47 -5.64 8.15
CA THR A 117 -9.21 -6.13 9.31
C THR A 117 -8.38 -7.18 10.03
N PHE A 118 -8.01 -6.89 11.27
CA PHE A 118 -7.29 -7.80 12.15
C PHE A 118 -8.26 -8.42 13.15
N GLN A 119 -8.36 -9.75 13.13
CA GLN A 119 -9.27 -10.49 14.00
C GLN A 119 -8.60 -10.73 15.35
N ASN A 120 -9.18 -10.19 16.41
CA ASN A 120 -8.70 -10.35 17.78
C ASN A 120 -7.17 -10.17 17.93
N PRO A 121 -6.56 -9.06 17.45
CA PRO A 121 -5.12 -8.87 17.53
C PRO A 121 -4.65 -8.86 18.98
N VAL A 122 -3.46 -9.43 19.23
CA VAL A 122 -2.80 -9.37 20.56
C VAL A 122 -2.63 -7.94 21.04
N GLU A 123 -2.60 -7.76 22.36
CA GLU A 123 -2.68 -6.45 23.00
C GLU A 123 -1.65 -5.44 22.49
N ASP A 124 -0.38 -5.85 22.35
CA ASP A 124 0.69 -4.98 21.84
C ASP A 124 0.41 -4.51 20.41
N PHE A 125 0.05 -5.44 19.51
CA PHE A 125 -0.25 -5.09 18.13
C PHE A 125 -1.54 -4.29 18.00
N ARG A 126 -2.55 -4.63 18.80
CA ARG A 126 -3.80 -3.87 18.91
C ARG A 126 -3.55 -2.41 19.27
N LYS A 127 -2.71 -2.12 20.27
CA LYS A 127 -2.35 -0.75 20.65
C LYS A 127 -1.75 0.01 19.47
N LYS A 128 -0.84 -0.62 18.72
CA LYS A 128 -0.23 -0.03 17.50
C LYS A 128 -1.26 0.29 16.42
N LEU A 129 -2.23 -0.61 16.19
CA LEU A 129 -3.31 -0.39 15.22
C LEU A 129 -4.19 0.80 15.62
N LEU A 130 -4.56 0.90 16.91
CA LEU A 130 -5.39 2.01 17.42
C LEU A 130 -4.66 3.35 17.36
N LEU A 131 -3.35 3.39 17.68
CA LEU A 131 -2.52 4.59 17.54
C LEU A 131 -2.45 5.09 16.09
N ALA A 132 -2.58 4.19 15.11
CA ALA A 132 -2.62 4.52 13.69
C ALA A 132 -4.03 4.85 13.16
N GLY A 133 -4.98 5.17 14.04
CA GLY A 133 -6.36 5.50 13.67
C GLY A 133 -7.24 4.27 13.39
N GLY A 134 -6.88 3.10 13.94
CA GLY A 134 -7.70 1.91 13.86
C GLY A 134 -8.92 1.98 14.79
N ASP A 135 -10.03 1.39 14.36
CA ASP A 135 -11.30 1.36 15.09
C ASP A 135 -11.69 -0.07 15.46
N TYR A 136 -12.33 -0.22 16.62
CA TYR A 136 -12.99 -1.48 16.98
C TYR A 136 -14.20 -1.71 16.08
N VAL A 137 -14.37 -2.95 15.62
CA VAL A 137 -15.58 -3.38 14.95
C VAL A 137 -16.10 -4.68 15.54
N GLU A 138 -17.41 -4.80 15.63
CA GLU A 138 -18.04 -6.05 16.02
C GLU A 138 -17.73 -7.15 15.00
N ALA A 139 -17.63 -8.39 15.47
CA ALA A 139 -17.52 -9.53 14.58
C ALA A 139 -18.83 -9.66 13.79
N ALA A 140 -18.75 -9.68 12.45
CA ALA A 140 -19.92 -9.91 11.62
C ALA A 140 -20.59 -11.23 12.03
N ARG A 141 -21.88 -11.18 12.42
CA ARG A 141 -22.69 -12.38 12.65
C ARG A 141 -22.69 -13.21 11.36
N LYS A 142 -22.10 -14.42 11.38
CA LYS A 142 -22.25 -15.38 10.29
C LYS A 142 -23.74 -15.70 10.14
N LYS A 143 -24.39 -15.22 9.08
CA LYS A 143 -25.74 -15.69 8.72
C LYS A 143 -25.63 -17.18 8.39
N LYS A 144 -26.18 -18.06 9.24
CA LYS A 144 -26.36 -19.48 8.91
C LYS A 144 -27.21 -19.54 7.65
N ARG A 145 -26.66 -20.03 6.54
CA ARG A 145 -27.46 -20.36 5.35
C ARG A 145 -28.42 -21.48 5.77
N LYS A 146 -29.72 -21.17 5.81
CA LYS A 146 -30.78 -22.18 5.94
C LYS A 146 -30.78 -22.94 4.61
N VAL A 147 -30.28 -24.17 4.61
CA VAL A 147 -30.53 -25.11 3.50
C VAL A 147 -31.98 -25.53 3.67
N ILE A 148 -32.84 -25.16 2.72
CA ILE A 148 -34.21 -25.64 2.63
C ILE A 148 -34.14 -26.84 1.67
N PHE A 149 -34.61 -28.01 2.12
CA PHE A 149 -34.75 -29.21 1.30
C PHE A 149 -35.97 -29.10 0.39
#